data_AF-A0A8H8J898-F1
#
_entry.id   AF-A0A8H8J898-F1
#
_cell.length_a   1.000
_cell.length_b   1.000
_cell.length_c   1.000
_cell.angle_alpha   90.00
_cell.angle_beta   90.00
_cell.angle_gamma   90.00
#
_symmetry.space_group_name_H-M   'P 1'
#
loop_
_entity.id
_entity.type
_entity.pdbx_description
1 polymer ?
#
loop_
_entity_poly.entity_id
_entity_poly.type
_entity_poly.pdbx_seq_one_letter_code
_entity_poly.pdbx_strand_id
1 'polypeptide(L)'
;MQTKALIASLLLAVSAMAAPTELEVRQTSCSALQLVFLAGTNEEGLGLAGGPLSTVLASAVSGTTTYSVPYDTRAEYSSTITAGATLAVNYLTAQASRCPKQLFALGGYSKGAMVVHSTSLSTTLKNKIVGIVVFGDPYRGSSNSWPITSPVVDSAP
;
A
#
# COMPACT_ATOMS: atom_id res chain seq x y z
N MET A 1 -79.59 22.58 1.49
CA MET A 1 -78.87 22.71 0.20
C MET A 1 -77.68 21.77 0.22
N GLN A 2 -77.70 20.76 -0.66
CA GLN A 2 -76.57 19.86 -0.91
C GLN A 2 -75.61 20.55 -1.88
N THR A 3 -74.32 20.54 -1.58
CA THR A 3 -73.31 20.78 -2.63
C THR A 3 -72.12 19.87 -2.39
N LYS A 4 -71.96 18.90 -3.31
CA LYS A 4 -70.81 18.02 -3.45
C LYS A 4 -69.62 18.86 -3.92
N ALA A 5 -68.43 18.60 -3.39
CA ALA A 5 -67.18 18.99 -4.03
C ALA A 5 -66.25 17.77 -4.03
N LEU A 6 -65.97 17.27 -5.25
CA LEU A 6 -65.00 16.22 -5.50
C LEU A 6 -63.59 16.77 -5.28
N ILE A 7 -62.78 16.09 -4.48
CA ILE A 7 -61.35 16.37 -4.37
C ILE A 7 -60.64 15.41 -5.35
N ALA A 8 -60.09 15.98 -6.42
CA ALA A 8 -59.28 15.25 -7.38
C ALA A 8 -57.86 15.07 -6.82
N SER A 9 -57.45 13.82 -6.60
CA SER A 9 -56.10 13.45 -6.16
C SER A 9 -55.11 13.57 -7.32
N LEU A 10 -54.17 14.52 -7.23
CA LEU A 10 -53.07 14.66 -8.19
C LEU A 10 -51.87 13.82 -7.71
N LEU A 11 -51.64 12.68 -8.36
CA LEU A 11 -50.46 11.84 -8.15
C LEU A 11 -49.26 12.47 -8.88
N LEU A 12 -48.31 13.07 -8.14
CA LEU A 12 -46.99 13.41 -8.69
C LEU A 12 -46.12 12.16 -8.72
N ALA A 13 -45.85 11.64 -9.92
CA ALA A 13 -44.80 10.65 -10.15
C ALA A 13 -43.44 11.35 -10.13
N VAL A 14 -42.64 11.10 -9.08
CA VAL A 14 -41.26 11.60 -8.99
C VAL A 14 -40.36 10.59 -9.70
N SER A 15 -39.86 10.95 -10.88
CA SER A 15 -38.84 10.18 -11.58
C SER A 15 -37.51 10.35 -10.85
N ALA A 16 -37.00 9.29 -10.23
CA ALA A 16 -35.66 9.28 -9.65
C ALA A 16 -34.63 9.14 -10.79
N MET A 17 -33.89 10.21 -11.08
CA MET A 17 -32.68 10.13 -11.90
C MET A 17 -31.60 9.43 -11.07
N ALA A 18 -31.30 8.18 -11.42
CA ALA A 18 -30.10 7.52 -10.94
C ALA A 18 -28.87 8.25 -11.51
N ALA A 19 -28.18 9.01 -10.67
CA ALA A 19 -26.86 9.53 -11.01
C ALA A 19 -25.92 8.33 -11.22
N PRO A 20 -24.98 8.38 -12.19
CA PRO A 20 -23.95 7.37 -12.28
C PRO A 20 -23.16 7.42 -10.97
N THR A 21 -23.23 6.34 -10.19
CA THR A 21 -22.25 6.08 -9.14
C THR A 21 -20.91 6.03 -9.85
N GLU A 22 -20.06 7.00 -9.59
CA GLU A 22 -18.63 6.91 -9.89
C GLU A 22 -18.18 5.61 -9.23
N LEU A 23 -17.98 4.59 -10.07
CA LEU A 23 -17.29 3.37 -9.68
C LEU A 23 -15.94 3.85 -9.19
N GLU A 24 -15.81 3.97 -7.87
CA GLU A 24 -14.54 4.02 -7.18
C GLU A 24 -13.63 3.10 -7.95
N VAL A 25 -12.62 3.69 -8.59
CA VAL A 25 -11.65 2.96 -9.39
C VAL A 25 -11.06 1.93 -8.43
N ARG A 26 -11.65 0.74 -8.41
CA ARG A 26 -11.00 -0.48 -7.94
C ARG A 26 -9.67 -0.37 -8.64
N GLN A 27 -8.57 -0.22 -7.90
CA GLN A 27 -7.24 -0.18 -8.49
C GLN A 27 -7.00 -1.52 -9.21
N THR A 28 -7.57 -1.65 -10.40
CA THR A 28 -7.10 -2.47 -11.49
C THR A 28 -5.84 -1.78 -11.95
N SER A 29 -4.73 -2.45 -12.18
CA SER A 29 -4.54 -3.86 -12.45
C SER A 29 -3.03 -4.01 -12.43
N CYS A 30 -2.54 -5.05 -11.77
CA CYS A 30 -1.16 -5.54 -11.85
C CYS A 30 -0.16 -4.66 -12.63
N SER A 31 0.82 -4.07 -11.96
CA SER A 31 1.92 -3.40 -12.65
C SER A 31 3.07 -4.37 -12.89
N ALA A 32 3.98 -4.02 -13.80
CA ALA A 32 5.23 -4.78 -13.94
C ALA A 32 6.04 -4.71 -12.64
N LEU A 33 6.12 -3.52 -12.04
CA LEU A 33 6.77 -3.24 -10.77
C LEU A 33 5.82 -2.47 -9.84
N GLN A 34 5.77 -2.84 -8.57
CA GLN A 34 5.09 -2.06 -7.54
C GLN A 34 6.04 -1.76 -6.38
N LEU A 35 6.13 -0.51 -5.99
CA LEU A 35 6.76 -0.11 -4.73
C LEU A 35 5.80 -0.35 -3.57
N VAL A 36 6.20 -1.17 -2.61
CA VAL A 36 5.49 -1.34 -1.34
C VAL A 36 6.28 -0.62 -0.26
N PHE A 37 5.72 0.44 0.29
CA PHE A 37 6.43 1.35 1.19
C PHE A 37 5.88 1.32 2.62
N LEU A 38 6.79 1.36 3.58
CA LEU A 38 6.54 1.38 5.02
C LEU A 38 6.96 2.76 5.56
N ALA A 39 5.99 3.58 5.96
CA ALA A 39 6.24 4.91 6.50
C ALA A 39 6.97 4.88 7.85
N GLY A 40 7.47 6.02 8.33
CA GLY A 40 8.12 6.18 9.61
C GLY A 40 7.16 6.42 10.78
N THR A 41 7.73 6.69 11.95
CA THR A 41 6.95 6.92 13.18
C THR A 41 6.07 8.17 13.05
N ASN A 42 4.78 8.03 13.37
CA ASN A 42 3.75 9.06 13.26
C ASN A 42 3.55 9.63 11.85
N GLU A 43 4.03 8.94 10.81
CA GLU A 43 3.78 9.31 9.43
C GLU A 43 2.51 8.64 8.90
N GLU A 44 1.87 9.29 7.92
CA GLU A 44 0.71 8.77 7.18
C GLU A 44 1.07 8.55 5.71
N GLY A 45 0.38 7.60 5.07
CA GLY A 45 0.57 7.32 3.64
C GLY A 45 2.02 6.98 3.31
N LEU A 46 2.63 7.70 2.37
CA LEU A 46 4.01 7.46 1.95
C LEU A 46 5.06 8.16 2.83
N GLY A 47 4.64 9.00 3.77
CA GLY A 47 5.57 9.79 4.60
C GLY A 47 6.51 10.68 3.80
N LEU A 48 7.57 11.15 4.46
CA LEU A 48 8.55 12.06 3.88
C LEU A 48 9.41 11.41 2.79
N ALA A 49 9.77 10.14 2.96
CA ALA A 49 10.69 9.45 2.05
C ALA A 49 10.00 8.69 0.91
N GLY A 50 8.80 8.14 1.15
CA GLY A 50 8.12 7.29 0.17
C GLY A 50 7.57 8.05 -1.03
N GLY A 51 7.11 9.28 -0.84
CA GLY A 51 6.59 10.13 -1.93
C GLY A 51 7.65 10.47 -2.98
N PRO A 52 8.81 11.03 -2.58
CA PRO A 52 9.94 11.24 -3.47
C PRO A 52 10.43 9.94 -4.11
N LEU A 53 10.60 8.85 -3.33
CA LEU A 53 11.03 7.55 -3.86
C LEU A 53 10.07 7.03 -4.94
N SER A 54 8.76 7.09 -4.67
CA SER A 54 7.72 6.68 -5.63
C SER A 54 7.83 7.47 -6.94
N THR A 55 8.06 8.79 -6.84
CA THR A 55 8.15 9.67 -8.02
C THR A 55 9.37 9.35 -8.87
N VAL A 56 10.54 9.20 -8.25
CA VAL A 56 11.78 8.89 -8.99
C VAL A 56 11.74 7.49 -9.57
N LEU A 57 11.18 6.51 -8.85
CA LEU A 57 11.08 5.13 -9.34
C LEU A 57 10.11 5.01 -10.51
N ALA A 58 8.96 5.71 -10.48
CA ALA A 58 8.04 5.75 -11.61
C ALA A 58 8.63 6.45 -12.85
N SER A 59 9.54 7.40 -12.62
CA SER A 59 10.28 8.06 -13.71
C SER A 59 11.35 7.14 -14.32
N ALA A 60 12.06 6.37 -13.49
CA ALA A 60 13.10 5.45 -13.93
C ALA A 60 12.52 4.16 -14.56
N VAL A 61 11.37 3.70 -14.06
CA VAL A 61 10.68 2.49 -14.52
C VAL A 61 9.22 2.87 -14.78
N SER A 62 8.92 3.18 -16.03
CA SER A 62 7.59 3.61 -16.46
C SER A 62 6.52 2.55 -16.12
N GLY A 63 5.39 3.01 -15.59
CA GLY A 63 4.30 2.12 -15.18
C GLY A 63 4.48 1.48 -13.80
N THR A 64 5.53 1.85 -13.05
CA THR A 64 5.61 1.52 -11.62
C THR A 64 4.41 2.12 -10.88
N THR A 65 3.76 1.29 -10.07
CA THR A 65 2.74 1.74 -9.11
C THR A 65 3.29 1.72 -7.70
N THR A 66 2.59 2.35 -6.76
CA THR A 66 3.02 2.42 -5.36
C THR A 66 1.88 2.09 -4.43
N TYR A 67 2.19 1.37 -3.36
CA TYR A 67 1.30 1.02 -2.25
C TYR A 67 1.96 1.37 -0.92
N SER A 68 1.26 2.14 -0.09
CA SER A 68 1.64 2.31 1.32
C SER A 68 0.94 1.24 2.17
N VAL A 69 1.69 0.55 3.01
CA VAL A 69 1.11 -0.41 3.95
C VAL A 69 0.47 0.36 5.11
N PRO A 70 -0.84 0.19 5.35
CA PRO A 70 -1.55 0.93 6.40
C PRO A 70 -1.35 0.27 7.77
N TYR A 71 -0.13 0.31 8.29
CA TYR A 71 0.20 -0.22 9.62
C TYR A 71 0.18 0.88 10.69
N ASP A 72 0.18 0.48 11.96
CA ASP A 72 0.22 1.42 13.08
C ASP A 72 1.61 2.08 13.21
N THR A 73 1.71 3.34 12.79
CA THR A 73 2.94 4.12 12.81
C THR A 73 3.24 4.81 14.15
N ARG A 74 2.40 4.67 15.19
CA ARG A 74 2.62 5.35 16.49
C ARG A 74 3.99 5.03 17.11
N ALA A 75 4.44 5.86 18.04
CA ALA A 75 5.69 5.68 18.80
C ALA A 75 5.60 4.53 19.85
N GLU A 76 5.25 3.35 19.37
CA GLU A 76 5.25 2.06 20.05
C GLU A 76 6.05 1.13 19.14
N TYR A 77 6.96 0.30 19.68
CA TYR A 77 7.90 -0.48 18.85
C TYR A 77 7.94 -1.97 19.20
N SER A 78 7.30 -2.42 20.28
CA SER A 78 7.25 -3.84 20.65
C SER A 78 6.21 -4.59 19.82
N SER A 79 5.03 -3.99 19.72
CA SER A 79 3.83 -4.37 19.01
C SER A 79 3.87 -4.31 17.49
N THR A 80 4.01 -3.07 17.10
CA THR A 80 3.54 -2.55 15.82
C THR A 80 4.51 -2.81 14.68
N ILE A 81 5.79 -3.09 14.98
CA ILE A 81 6.76 -3.52 13.98
C ILE A 81 6.35 -4.89 13.41
N THR A 82 6.16 -5.87 14.28
CA THR A 82 5.75 -7.24 13.90
C THR A 82 4.36 -7.26 13.26
N ALA A 83 3.43 -6.44 13.77
CA ALA A 83 2.11 -6.28 13.15
C ALA A 83 2.21 -5.68 11.74
N GLY A 84 3.02 -4.64 11.55
CA GLY A 84 3.28 -4.06 10.23
C GLY A 84 3.92 -5.03 9.26
N ALA A 85 4.86 -5.86 9.73
CA ALA A 85 5.49 -6.89 8.92
C ALA A 85 4.47 -7.94 8.48
N THR A 86 3.57 -8.35 9.38
CA THR A 86 2.47 -9.27 9.07
C THR A 86 1.53 -8.70 8.00
N LEU A 87 1.19 -7.41 8.10
CA LEU A 87 0.38 -6.73 7.08
C LEU A 87 1.09 -6.68 5.72
N ALA A 88 2.39 -6.40 5.70
CA ALA A 88 3.17 -6.41 4.46
C ALA A 88 3.20 -7.81 3.82
N VAL A 89 3.41 -8.87 4.61
CA VAL A 89 3.36 -10.27 4.14
C VAL A 89 1.99 -10.60 3.55
N ASN A 90 0.91 -10.27 4.26
CA ASN A 90 -0.45 -10.54 3.81
C ASN A 90 -0.76 -9.80 2.51
N TYR A 91 -0.37 -8.53 2.41
CA TYR A 91 -0.54 -7.73 1.20
C TYR A 91 0.23 -8.34 0.02
N LEU A 92 1.53 -8.58 0.18
CA LEU A 92 2.38 -9.14 -0.88
C LEU A 92 1.88 -10.51 -1.34
N THR A 93 1.42 -11.36 -0.42
CA THR A 93 0.84 -12.66 -0.74
C THR A 93 -0.43 -12.52 -1.58
N ALA A 94 -1.37 -11.68 -1.14
CA ALA A 94 -2.61 -11.44 -1.86
C ALA A 94 -2.36 -10.80 -3.24
N GLN A 95 -1.45 -9.83 -3.31
CA GLN A 95 -1.13 -9.12 -4.53
C GLN A 95 -0.39 -10.01 -5.53
N ALA A 96 0.57 -10.83 -5.09
CA ALA A 96 1.27 -11.78 -5.96
C ALA A 96 0.33 -12.88 -6.49
N SER A 97 -0.68 -13.29 -5.71
CA SER A 97 -1.71 -14.22 -6.15
C SER A 97 -2.59 -13.61 -7.25
N ARG A 98 -3.00 -12.35 -7.07
CA ARG A 98 -3.79 -11.60 -8.08
C ARG A 98 -2.97 -11.25 -9.32
N CYS A 99 -1.67 -11.02 -9.14
CA CYS A 99 -0.75 -10.54 -10.15
C CYS A 99 0.50 -11.42 -10.25
N PRO A 100 0.40 -12.65 -10.81
CA PRO A 100 1.50 -13.62 -10.79
C PRO A 100 2.77 -13.19 -11.51
N LYS A 101 2.70 -12.19 -12.40
CA LYS A 101 3.86 -11.61 -13.10
C LYS A 101 4.42 -10.34 -12.47
N GLN A 102 3.72 -9.75 -11.50
CA GLN A 102 4.16 -8.53 -10.85
C GLN A 102 5.39 -8.79 -9.98
N LEU A 103 6.33 -7.86 -10.05
CA LEU A 103 7.51 -7.75 -9.21
C LEU A 103 7.31 -6.61 -8.21
N PHE A 104 8.07 -6.65 -7.11
CA PHE A 104 7.95 -5.69 -6.04
C PHE A 104 9.31 -5.08 -5.71
N ALA A 105 9.32 -3.77 -5.45
CA ALA A 105 10.36 -3.12 -4.69
C ALA A 105 9.81 -2.85 -3.28
N LEU A 106 10.62 -3.02 -2.26
CA LEU A 106 10.24 -2.63 -0.90
C LEU A 106 10.97 -1.35 -0.49
N GLY A 107 10.29 -0.51 0.26
CA GLY A 107 10.93 0.64 0.88
C GLY A 107 10.47 0.90 2.29
N GLY A 108 11.31 1.54 3.08
CA GLY A 108 10.98 1.89 4.46
C GLY A 108 11.76 3.08 4.98
N TYR A 109 11.15 3.88 5.85
CA TYR A 109 11.83 4.97 6.54
C TYR A 109 11.75 4.81 8.05
N SER A 110 12.89 4.95 8.76
CA SER A 110 12.96 4.90 10.22
C SER A 110 12.27 3.63 10.78
N LYS A 111 11.11 3.75 11.45
CA LYS A 111 10.30 2.61 11.89
C LYS A 111 9.92 1.67 10.75
N GLY A 112 9.62 2.19 9.57
CA GLY A 112 9.31 1.39 8.40
C GLY A 112 10.48 0.52 7.93
N ALA A 113 11.73 0.96 8.13
CA ALA A 113 12.90 0.12 7.84
C ALA A 113 12.94 -1.10 8.78
N MET A 114 12.65 -0.90 10.08
CA MET A 114 12.53 -2.00 11.05
C MET A 114 11.41 -2.98 10.67
N VAL A 115 10.29 -2.48 10.14
CA VAL A 115 9.20 -3.33 9.61
C VAL A 115 9.67 -4.14 8.41
N VAL A 116 10.41 -3.55 7.47
CA VAL A 116 11.00 -4.27 6.33
C VAL A 116 11.92 -5.39 6.80
N HIS A 117 12.80 -5.13 7.77
CA HIS A 117 13.65 -6.17 8.37
C HIS A 117 12.87 -7.32 9.01
N SER A 118 11.74 -7.00 9.67
CA SER A 118 10.87 -7.96 10.35
C SER A 118 9.96 -8.75 9.39
N THR A 119 9.87 -8.32 8.12
CA THR A 119 9.05 -8.99 7.11
C THR A 119 9.66 -10.33 6.71
N SER A 120 8.91 -11.42 6.95
CA SER A 120 9.34 -12.78 6.59
C SER A 120 8.51 -13.31 5.44
N LEU A 121 9.15 -13.52 4.29
CA LEU A 121 8.52 -13.99 3.06
C LEU A 121 8.92 -15.43 2.73
N SER A 122 8.00 -16.16 2.10
CA SER A 122 8.32 -17.44 1.45
C SER A 122 9.35 -17.24 0.33
N THR A 123 10.10 -18.28 -0.01
CA THR A 123 11.09 -18.24 -1.10
C THR A 123 10.46 -17.74 -2.41
N THR A 124 9.24 -18.19 -2.72
CA THR A 124 8.51 -17.74 -3.92
C THR A 124 8.27 -16.23 -3.93
N LEU A 125 7.91 -15.64 -2.78
CA LEU A 125 7.70 -14.19 -2.68
C LEU A 125 9.02 -13.43 -2.65
N LYS A 126 10.07 -13.93 -1.98
CA LYS A 126 11.41 -13.32 -2.00
C LYS A 126 11.94 -13.19 -3.43
N ASN A 127 11.71 -14.18 -4.28
CA ASN A 127 12.10 -14.15 -5.70
C ASN A 127 11.34 -13.10 -6.53
N LYS A 128 10.26 -12.51 -6.00
CA LYS A 128 9.54 -11.40 -6.63
C LYS A 128 9.98 -10.03 -6.13
N ILE A 129 10.80 -9.97 -5.09
CA ILE A 129 11.38 -8.73 -4.60
C ILE A 129 12.65 -8.45 -5.41
N VAL A 130 12.66 -7.36 -6.17
CA VAL A 130 13.79 -7.01 -7.07
C VAL A 130 14.75 -6.00 -6.45
N GLY A 131 14.35 -5.35 -5.36
CA GLY A 131 15.15 -4.37 -4.66
C GLY A 131 14.50 -3.92 -3.37
N ILE A 132 15.34 -3.48 -2.45
CA ILE A 132 14.92 -2.91 -1.17
C ILE A 132 15.74 -1.63 -0.96
N VAL A 133 15.07 -0.53 -0.62
CA VAL A 133 15.73 0.72 -0.24
C VAL A 133 15.13 1.22 1.07
N VAL A 134 15.97 1.41 2.08
CA VAL A 134 15.54 1.98 3.36
C VAL A 134 16.30 3.26 3.67
N PHE A 135 15.64 4.16 4.41
CA PHE A 135 16.19 5.44 4.82
C PHE A 135 16.16 5.55 6.34
N GLY A 136 17.24 6.04 6.95
CA GLY A 136 17.32 6.22 8.41
C GLY A 136 17.10 4.93 9.20
N ASP A 137 17.63 3.82 8.70
CA ASP A 137 17.43 2.48 9.26
C ASP A 137 18.06 2.32 10.66
N PRO A 138 17.25 2.13 11.72
CA PRO A 138 17.76 1.91 13.07
C PRO A 138 18.54 0.60 13.25
N TYR A 139 18.37 -0.36 12.33
CA TYR A 139 19.08 -1.64 12.34
C TYR A 139 20.30 -1.68 11.42
N ARG A 140 20.69 -0.54 10.85
CA ARG A 140 21.90 -0.42 10.03
C ARG A 140 23.12 -0.85 10.84
N GLY A 141 23.80 -1.90 10.37
CA GLY A 141 25.00 -2.46 11.00
C GLY A 141 24.74 -3.45 12.13
N SER A 142 23.48 -3.65 12.56
CA SER A 142 23.10 -4.64 13.57
C SER A 142 22.21 -5.76 13.02
N SER A 143 21.60 -5.58 11.84
CA SER A 143 20.82 -6.60 11.12
C SER A 143 21.15 -6.61 9.64
N ASN A 144 21.28 -7.82 9.08
CA ASN A 144 21.34 -8.06 7.63
C ASN A 144 20.16 -8.92 7.14
N SER A 145 19.09 -9.00 7.93
CA SER A 145 17.89 -9.75 7.55
C SER A 145 17.05 -8.92 6.58
N TRP A 146 16.94 -9.37 5.34
CA TRP A 146 16.16 -8.70 4.30
C TRP A 146 15.17 -9.66 3.63
N PRO A 147 13.93 -9.24 3.34
CA PRO A 147 12.91 -10.05 2.66
C PRO A 147 13.17 -10.23 1.15
N ILE A 148 14.42 -10.43 0.74
CA ILE A 148 14.83 -10.66 -0.65
C ILE A 148 15.77 -11.88 -0.72
N THR A 149 15.84 -12.52 -1.87
CA THR A 149 16.79 -13.61 -2.12
C THR A 149 18.18 -13.02 -2.36
N SER A 150 19.19 -13.52 -1.63
CA SER A 150 20.62 -13.16 -1.79
C SER A 150 20.89 -11.64 -1.81
N PRO A 151 20.58 -10.92 -0.71
CA PRO A 151 20.78 -9.47 -0.66
C PRO A 151 22.26 -9.09 -0.85
N VAL A 152 22.52 -8.18 -1.80
CA VAL A 152 23.77 -7.41 -1.87
C VAL A 152 23.50 -6.08 -1.22
N VAL A 153 24.07 -5.85 -0.04
CA VAL A 153 23.80 -4.65 0.76
C VAL A 153 24.82 -3.58 0.40
N ASP A 154 24.36 -2.51 -0.25
CA ASP A 154 25.12 -1.27 -0.31
C ASP A 154 24.99 -0.54 1.03
N SER A 155 26.12 -0.40 1.72
CA SER A 155 26.20 0.27 3.02
C SER A 155 26.98 1.58 2.95
N ALA A 156 27.34 2.04 1.75
CA ALA A 156 27.92 3.36 1.56
C ALA A 156 26.92 4.44 2.05
N PRO A 157 27.41 5.49 2.74
CA PRO A 157 26.58 6.60 3.21
C PRO A 157 26.11 7.51 2.08
#